data_AF-A0A016TN73-F1
#
_entry.id   AF-A0A016TN73-F1
#
_cell.length_a   1.000
_cell.length_b   1.000
_cell.length_c   1.000
_cell.angle_alpha   90.00
_cell.angle_beta   90.00
_cell.angle_gamma   90.00
#
_symmetry.space_group_name_H-M   'P 1'
#
loop_
_entity.id
_entity.type
_entity.pdbx_description
1 polymer ?
#
loop_
_entity_poly.entity_id
_entity_poly.type
_entity_poly.pdbx_seq_one_letter_code
_entity_poly.pdbx_strand_id
1 'polypeptide(L)'
;MKLTGLANFLLGEIQCAKMDRFIRAQEIADRSLQAQKAIISVRKLTRAWEIEESPPFKKVALHRLVLNFHPSPKRYKFQNFAALYRFILMRLTDPSQRIQEYSVRLHGKSGRANSLLGFPPELENLLLDFGEDLIGYSQNELKEGAVVNPSNSSFFMGLGNTHKERQLALEKRTDERIVFRSELFRALQLALRDVRSYEYDVRTSRWRANDRKAKRTTLVNGDVLALDSHPSTCTQDMESDSQEYSLN
;
A
#
# COMPACT_ATOMS: atom_id res chain seq x y z
N MET A 1 9.30 -52.91 -0.25
CA MET A 1 8.46 -51.94 -0.98
C MET A 1 8.98 -51.84 -2.42
N LYS A 2 8.11 -51.98 -3.42
CA LYS A 2 8.52 -52.00 -4.85
C LYS A 2 8.68 -50.56 -5.36
N LEU A 3 9.74 -50.31 -6.12
CA LEU A 3 10.09 -48.99 -6.71
C LEU A 3 8.89 -48.30 -7.40
N THR A 4 8.02 -49.10 -8.03
CA THR A 4 6.79 -48.65 -8.70
C THR A 4 5.78 -47.99 -7.76
N GLY A 5 5.67 -48.47 -6.51
CA GLY A 5 4.79 -47.85 -5.51
C GLY A 5 5.29 -46.47 -5.07
N LEU A 6 6.62 -46.32 -4.93
CA LEU A 6 7.24 -45.04 -4.59
C LEU A 6 7.12 -44.03 -5.74
N ALA A 7 7.28 -44.49 -6.99
CA ALA A 7 7.12 -43.65 -8.17
C ALA A 7 5.68 -43.13 -8.33
N ASN A 8 4.68 -43.99 -8.13
CA ASN A 8 3.28 -43.60 -8.18
C ASN A 8 2.91 -42.62 -7.06
N PHE A 9 3.44 -42.83 -5.86
CA PHE A 9 3.24 -41.90 -4.73
C PHE A 9 3.82 -40.52 -5.03
N LEU A 10 5.08 -40.45 -5.48
CA LEU A 10 5.73 -39.17 -5.84
C LEU A 10 5.00 -38.46 -6.99
N LEU A 11 4.49 -39.21 -7.97
CA LEU A 11 3.71 -38.63 -9.06
C LEU A 11 2.40 -38.00 -8.54
N GLY A 12 1.74 -38.66 -7.59
CA GLY A 12 0.56 -38.12 -6.89
C GLY A 12 0.88 -36.82 -6.13
N GLU A 13 1.93 -36.81 -5.32
CA GLU A 13 2.38 -35.61 -4.58
C GLU A 13 2.70 -34.44 -5.52
N ILE A 14 3.36 -34.71 -6.66
CA ILE A 14 3.66 -33.68 -7.68
C ILE A 14 2.36 -33.13 -8.30
N GLN A 15 1.37 -33.98 -8.57
CA GLN A 15 0.08 -33.55 -9.11
C GLN A 15 -0.69 -32.68 -8.10
N CYS A 16 -0.74 -33.09 -6.83
CA CYS A 16 -1.33 -32.29 -5.75
C CYS A 16 -0.66 -30.91 -5.65
N ALA A 17 0.67 -30.86 -5.62
CA ALA A 17 1.42 -29.61 -5.56
C ALA A 17 1.17 -28.69 -6.79
N LYS A 18 0.99 -29.28 -7.98
CA LYS A 18 0.62 -28.55 -9.19
C LYS A 18 -0.80 -27.98 -9.10
N MET A 19 -1.77 -28.77 -8.64
CA MET A 19 -3.14 -28.29 -8.40
C MET A 19 -3.17 -27.15 -7.38
N ASP A 20 -2.48 -27.30 -6.24
CA ASP A 20 -2.38 -26.25 -5.23
C ASP A 20 -1.78 -24.96 -5.81
N ARG A 21 -0.75 -25.08 -6.67
CA ARG A 21 -0.17 -23.92 -7.35
C ARG A 21 -1.19 -23.25 -8.28
N PHE A 22 -1.98 -24.03 -9.01
CA PHE A 22 -3.01 -23.51 -9.91
C PHE A 22 -4.14 -22.82 -9.13
N ILE A 23 -4.64 -23.44 -8.06
CA ILE A 23 -5.65 -22.88 -7.17
C ILE A 23 -5.16 -21.54 -6.61
N ARG A 24 -3.93 -21.50 -6.06
CA ARG A 24 -3.34 -20.24 -5.57
C ARG A 24 -3.20 -19.17 -6.66
N ALA A 25 -2.82 -19.56 -7.88
CA ALA A 25 -2.71 -18.62 -9.00
C ALA A 25 -4.08 -18.04 -9.39
N GLN A 26 -5.11 -18.88 -9.40
CA GLN A 26 -6.49 -18.48 -9.67
C GLN A 26 -7.03 -17.56 -8.57
N GLU A 27 -6.84 -17.90 -7.30
CA GLU A 27 -7.19 -17.05 -6.17
C GLU A 27 -6.52 -15.67 -6.24
N ILE A 28 -5.24 -15.63 -6.64
CA ILE A 28 -4.52 -14.36 -6.84
C ILE A 28 -5.13 -13.55 -8.00
N ALA A 29 -5.53 -14.22 -9.09
CA ALA A 29 -6.16 -13.56 -10.23
C ALA A 29 -7.56 -13.01 -9.87
N ASP A 30 -8.37 -13.78 -9.15
CA ASP A 30 -9.72 -13.38 -8.73
C ASP A 30 -9.68 -12.24 -7.71
N ARG A 31 -8.76 -12.31 -6.75
CA ARG A 31 -8.47 -11.18 -5.85
C ARG A 31 -8.06 -9.95 -6.66
N SER A 32 -7.20 -10.13 -7.67
CA SER A 32 -6.74 -9.01 -8.51
C SER A 32 -7.91 -8.29 -9.21
N LEU A 33 -8.91 -9.03 -9.69
CA LEU A 33 -10.10 -8.47 -10.35
C LEU A 33 -11.02 -7.70 -9.37
N GLN A 34 -11.29 -8.26 -8.19
CA GLN A 34 -12.08 -7.55 -7.16
C GLN A 34 -11.37 -6.29 -6.68
N ALA A 35 -10.05 -6.39 -6.53
CA ALA A 35 -9.20 -5.31 -6.09
C ALA A 35 -9.05 -4.16 -7.11
N GLN A 36 -9.25 -4.43 -8.41
CA GLN A 36 -9.38 -3.38 -9.42
C GLN A 36 -10.64 -2.52 -9.27
N LYS A 37 -11.62 -2.86 -8.42
CA LYS A 37 -12.81 -2.02 -8.20
C LYS A 37 -12.61 -0.92 -7.17
N ALA A 38 -11.62 -1.03 -6.28
CA ALA A 38 -11.41 -0.11 -5.16
C ALA A 38 -10.88 1.27 -5.60
N ILE A 39 -11.76 2.28 -5.67
CA ILE A 39 -11.36 3.68 -5.91
C ILE A 39 -11.32 4.43 -4.59
N ILE A 40 -10.14 4.97 -4.25
CA ILE A 40 -9.93 5.88 -3.11
C ILE A 40 -10.72 7.17 -3.38
N SER A 41 -11.64 7.51 -2.47
CA SER A 41 -12.41 8.74 -2.56
C SER A 41 -12.69 9.31 -1.18
N VAL A 42 -12.29 10.56 -0.97
CA VAL A 42 -12.55 11.29 0.28
C VAL A 42 -14.05 11.54 0.48
N ARG A 43 -14.83 11.60 -0.61
CA ARG A 43 -16.30 11.78 -0.54
C ARG A 43 -17.03 10.59 0.10
N LYS A 44 -16.37 9.44 0.20
CA LYS A 44 -16.94 8.24 0.82
C LYS A 44 -16.72 8.17 2.33
N LEU A 45 -15.91 9.08 2.89
CA LEU A 45 -15.66 9.10 4.32
C LEU A 45 -16.96 9.38 5.08
N THR A 46 -17.28 8.50 6.02
CA THR A 46 -18.49 8.56 6.84
C THR A 46 -18.27 9.30 8.16
N ARG A 47 -17.01 9.50 8.56
CA ARG A 47 -16.64 10.16 9.82
C ARG A 47 -15.31 10.90 9.73
N ALA A 48 -15.05 11.73 10.73
CA ALA A 48 -13.73 12.32 10.95
C ALA A 48 -12.80 11.25 11.50
N TRP A 49 -11.63 11.09 10.85
CA TRP A 49 -10.60 10.14 11.26
C TRP A 49 -9.42 10.88 11.84
N GLU A 50 -9.15 10.62 13.12
CA GLU A 50 -8.06 11.22 13.86
C GLU A 50 -7.31 10.15 14.64
N ILE A 51 -5.99 10.29 14.69
CA ILE A 51 -5.13 9.51 15.57
C ILE A 51 -4.90 10.34 16.82
N GLU A 52 -5.16 9.75 17.97
CA GLU A 52 -4.90 10.36 19.27
C GLU A 52 -3.41 10.38 19.59
N GLU A 53 -3.00 11.37 20.38
CA GLU A 53 -1.61 11.51 20.79
C GLU A 53 -1.22 10.44 21.81
N SER A 54 -0.18 9.68 21.49
CA SER A 54 0.40 8.66 22.35
C SER A 54 1.85 8.43 21.92
N PRO A 55 2.85 8.97 22.63
CA PRO A 55 4.25 8.93 22.21
C PRO A 55 4.71 7.51 21.82
N PRO A 56 5.40 7.33 20.67
CA PRO A 56 5.94 8.37 19.78
C PRO A 56 4.95 8.86 18.72
N PHE A 57 3.69 8.43 18.73
CA PHE A 57 2.66 8.83 17.79
C PHE A 57 2.05 10.18 18.17
N LYS A 58 1.99 11.09 17.21
CA LYS A 58 1.41 12.42 17.42
C LYS A 58 -0.04 12.45 16.95
N LYS A 59 -0.77 13.48 17.39
CA LYS A 59 -2.11 13.74 16.90
C LYS A 59 -2.12 14.02 15.40
N VAL A 60 -2.90 13.26 14.63
CA VAL A 60 -2.96 13.41 13.16
C VAL A 60 -4.39 13.28 12.66
N ALA A 61 -4.87 14.30 11.97
CA ALA A 61 -6.13 14.27 11.24
C ALA A 61 -5.93 13.63 9.85
N LEU A 62 -6.40 12.39 9.67
CA LEU A 62 -6.16 11.60 8.46
C LEU A 62 -6.82 12.22 7.21
N HIS A 63 -7.98 12.86 7.37
CA HIS A 63 -8.67 13.54 6.27
C HIS A 63 -7.78 14.58 5.58
N ARG A 64 -7.01 15.36 6.37
CA ARG A 64 -6.09 16.39 5.84
C ARG A 64 -4.95 15.76 5.06
N LEU A 65 -4.44 14.61 5.51
CA LEU A 65 -3.37 13.91 4.82
C LEU A 65 -3.83 13.39 3.46
N VAL A 66 -5.04 12.84 3.38
CA VAL A 66 -5.56 12.27 2.13
C VAL A 66 -5.89 13.33 1.10
N LEU A 67 -6.35 14.51 1.52
CA LEU A 67 -6.53 15.65 0.60
C LEU A 67 -5.22 16.07 -0.07
N ASN A 68 -4.07 15.87 0.59
CA ASN A 68 -2.75 16.18 0.06
C ASN A 68 -2.09 14.98 -0.67
N PHE A 69 -2.76 13.82 -0.67
CA PHE A 69 -2.25 12.62 -1.32
C PHE A 69 -2.72 12.54 -2.77
N HIS A 70 -1.76 12.40 -3.68
CA HIS A 70 -2.01 12.31 -5.12
C HIS A 70 -1.77 10.86 -5.58
N PRO A 71 -2.84 10.07 -5.82
CA PRO A 71 -2.70 8.69 -6.29
C PRO A 71 -2.09 8.67 -7.70
N SER A 72 -1.29 7.64 -7.99
CA SER A 72 -0.71 7.48 -9.32
C SER A 72 -1.69 6.70 -10.20
N PRO A 73 -2.08 7.22 -11.38
CA PRO A 73 -3.01 6.54 -12.28
C PRO A 73 -2.40 5.30 -12.94
N LYS A 74 -1.06 5.24 -13.05
CA LYS A 74 -0.31 4.13 -13.65
C LYS A 74 -0.17 2.91 -12.72
N ARG A 75 -0.56 3.03 -11.45
CA ARG A 75 -0.38 1.99 -10.44
C ARG A 75 -1.64 1.18 -10.26
N TYR A 76 -1.44 -0.12 -9.99
CA TYR A 76 -2.50 -0.99 -9.52
C TYR A 76 -3.18 -0.39 -8.26
N LYS A 77 -4.51 -0.48 -8.14
CA LYS A 77 -5.27 0.31 -7.14
C LYS A 77 -4.82 0.06 -5.69
N PHE A 78 -4.42 -1.15 -5.33
CA PHE A 78 -3.85 -1.43 -4.00
C PHE A 78 -2.44 -0.91 -3.77
N GLN A 79 -1.66 -0.70 -4.83
CA GLN A 79 -0.39 0.00 -4.71
C GLN A 79 -0.63 1.49 -4.36
N ASN A 80 -1.78 2.07 -4.73
CA ASN A 80 -2.16 3.40 -4.28
C ASN A 80 -2.49 3.41 -2.77
N PHE A 81 -3.12 2.36 -2.23
CA PHE A 81 -3.26 2.21 -0.78
C PHE A 81 -1.91 2.06 -0.06
N ALA A 82 -0.99 1.25 -0.59
CA ALA A 82 0.35 1.14 -0.02
C ALA A 82 1.11 2.49 -0.09
N ALA A 83 0.89 3.27 -1.15
CA ALA A 83 1.46 4.62 -1.26
C ALA A 83 0.83 5.60 -0.28
N LEU A 84 -0.49 5.54 -0.09
CA LEU A 84 -1.23 6.34 0.87
C LEU A 84 -0.77 6.04 2.31
N TYR A 85 -0.76 4.76 2.69
CA TYR A 85 -0.28 4.35 4.01
C TYR A 85 1.17 4.76 4.22
N ARG A 86 2.04 4.64 3.21
CA ARG A 86 3.42 5.13 3.31
C ARG A 86 3.45 6.63 3.60
N PHE A 87 2.65 7.41 2.88
CA PHE A 87 2.54 8.86 3.06
C PHE A 87 2.07 9.25 4.46
N ILE A 88 1.11 8.51 5.02
CA ILE A 88 0.61 8.69 6.39
C ILE A 88 1.67 8.29 7.42
N LEU A 89 2.24 7.10 7.31
CA LEU A 89 3.22 6.54 8.26
C LEU A 89 4.46 7.44 8.40
N MET A 90 4.93 8.03 7.30
CA MET A 90 6.06 8.97 7.30
C MET A 90 5.82 10.27 8.10
N ARG A 91 4.58 10.52 8.52
CA ARG A 91 4.15 11.70 9.29
C ARG A 91 3.52 11.34 10.63
N LEU A 92 3.54 10.07 11.01
CA LEU A 92 2.75 9.56 12.13
C LEU A 92 3.44 9.74 13.48
N THR A 93 4.77 9.76 13.50
CA THR A 93 5.56 9.84 14.73
C THR A 93 6.32 11.15 14.87
N ASP A 94 6.75 11.43 16.08
CA ASP A 94 7.71 12.48 16.41
C ASP A 94 8.79 11.94 17.38
N PRO A 95 10.09 11.91 16.99
CA PRO A 95 10.62 12.24 15.67
C PRO A 95 10.13 11.26 14.58
N SER A 96 10.09 11.72 13.33
CA SER A 96 9.52 10.95 12.21
C SER A 96 10.20 9.61 11.98
N GLN A 97 11.49 9.45 12.28
CA GLN A 97 12.19 8.18 12.10
C GLN A 97 11.72 7.06 13.03
N ARG A 98 11.07 7.36 14.17
CA ARG A 98 10.62 6.34 15.15
C ARG A 98 9.70 5.31 14.53
N ILE A 99 8.94 5.67 13.49
CA ILE A 99 8.09 4.74 12.75
C ILE A 99 8.86 3.53 12.17
N GLN A 100 10.17 3.66 11.95
CA GLN A 100 11.01 2.59 11.39
C GLN A 100 11.24 1.42 12.36
N GLU A 101 11.00 1.61 13.66
CA GLU A 101 11.12 0.55 14.66
C GLU A 101 9.94 -0.43 14.66
N TYR A 102 8.83 -0.06 14.01
CA TYR A 102 7.59 -0.82 14.06
C TYR A 102 7.42 -1.77 12.88
N SER A 103 6.62 -2.81 13.10
CA SER A 103 6.23 -3.80 12.10
C SER A 103 4.78 -4.27 12.31
N VAL A 104 4.04 -4.41 11.20
CA VAL A 104 2.69 -5.00 11.17
C VAL A 104 2.85 -6.49 10.85
N ARG A 105 2.31 -7.37 11.71
CA ARG A 105 2.53 -8.83 11.67
C ARG A 105 1.20 -9.57 11.69
N LEU A 106 1.08 -10.63 10.88
CA LEU A 106 -0.07 -11.55 10.96
C LEU A 106 -0.05 -12.25 12.32
N HIS A 107 -1.13 -12.10 13.10
CA HIS A 107 -1.34 -12.75 14.39
C HIS A 107 -0.24 -12.49 15.44
N GLY A 108 0.42 -11.32 15.40
CA GLY A 108 1.47 -10.98 16.37
C GLY A 108 2.72 -11.87 16.32
N LYS A 109 2.79 -12.84 15.39
CA LYS A 109 3.91 -13.79 15.31
C LYS A 109 5.16 -13.09 14.84
N SER A 110 6.25 -13.31 15.57
CA SER A 110 7.55 -12.72 15.25
C SER A 110 8.10 -13.27 13.93
N GLY A 111 8.25 -12.38 12.94
CA GLY A 111 9.10 -12.67 11.79
C GLY A 111 10.58 -12.74 12.18
N ARG A 112 11.46 -13.05 11.23
CA ARG A 112 12.92 -13.26 11.42
C ARG A 112 13.67 -12.13 12.17
N ALA A 113 13.12 -10.93 12.27
CA ALA A 113 13.71 -9.81 13.00
C ALA A 113 12.99 -9.58 14.34
N ASN A 114 13.50 -10.18 15.41
CA ASN A 114 13.00 -9.99 16.77
C ASN A 114 13.20 -8.56 17.31
N SER A 115 13.98 -7.73 16.62
CA SER A 115 14.29 -6.36 17.03
C SER A 115 13.21 -5.32 16.70
N LEU A 116 12.24 -5.64 15.83
CA LEU A 116 11.16 -4.71 15.48
C LEU A 116 9.99 -4.84 16.45
N LEU A 117 9.47 -3.69 16.88
CA LEU A 117 8.27 -3.58 17.70
C LEU A 117 7.02 -3.98 16.91
N GLY A 118 6.00 -4.46 17.62
CA GLY A 118 4.66 -4.61 17.07
C GLY A 118 4.03 -3.23 16.85
N PHE A 119 3.44 -3.00 15.68
CA PHE A 119 2.65 -1.81 15.44
C PHE A 119 1.41 -1.83 16.37
N PRO A 120 1.03 -0.71 17.01
CA PRO A 120 -0.09 -0.71 17.95
C PRO A 120 -1.38 -1.21 17.28
N PRO A 121 -2.06 -2.22 17.85
CA PRO A 121 -3.27 -2.80 17.26
C PRO A 121 -4.39 -1.78 17.04
N GLU A 122 -4.48 -0.77 17.90
CA GLU A 122 -5.48 0.29 17.81
C GLU A 122 -5.24 1.16 16.56
N LEU A 123 -3.98 1.53 16.32
CA LEU A 123 -3.60 2.30 15.12
C LEU A 123 -3.69 1.46 13.86
N GLU A 124 -3.36 0.17 13.94
CA GLU A 124 -3.54 -0.77 12.83
C GLU A 124 -5.00 -0.81 12.40
N ASN A 125 -5.91 -1.13 13.33
CA ASN A 125 -7.34 -1.21 13.05
C ASN A 125 -7.90 0.14 12.57
N LEU A 126 -7.46 1.24 13.16
CA LEU A 126 -7.86 2.58 12.73
C LEU A 126 -7.47 2.85 11.27
N LEU A 127 -6.25 2.52 10.86
CA LEU A 127 -5.80 2.69 9.47
C LEU A 127 -6.50 1.74 8.49
N LEU A 128 -6.86 0.53 8.93
CA LEU A 128 -7.64 -0.42 8.11
C LEU A 128 -9.06 0.07 7.92
N ASP A 129 -9.75 0.43 9.00
CA ASP A 129 -11.13 0.92 8.93
C ASP A 129 -11.19 2.24 8.15
N PHE A 130 -10.17 3.10 8.28
CA PHE A 130 -10.02 4.29 7.45
C PHE A 130 -9.90 3.96 5.96
N GLY A 131 -9.11 2.94 5.63
CA GLY A 131 -8.97 2.42 4.27
C GLY A 131 -10.29 1.90 3.71
N GLU A 132 -11.07 1.16 4.50
CA GLU A 132 -12.40 0.68 4.14
C GLU A 132 -13.39 1.84 3.89
N ASP A 133 -13.34 2.89 4.71
CA ASP A 133 -14.18 4.07 4.54
C ASP A 133 -13.88 4.80 3.22
N LEU A 134 -12.59 4.93 2.86
CA LEU A 134 -12.16 5.53 1.59
C LEU A 134 -12.67 4.80 0.34
N ILE A 135 -13.04 3.52 0.45
CA ILE A 135 -13.63 2.74 -0.65
C ILE A 135 -15.13 2.51 -0.49
N GLY A 136 -15.72 2.91 0.65
CA GLY A 136 -17.16 2.86 0.92
C GLY A 136 -17.63 1.54 1.53
N TYR A 137 -16.80 0.92 2.39
CA TYR A 137 -17.05 -0.36 3.07
C TYR A 137 -17.00 -0.25 4.61
N SER A 138 -17.11 0.96 5.16
CA SER A 138 -17.08 1.24 6.61
C SER A 138 -18.39 0.97 7.35
N GLN A 139 -19.46 0.64 6.64
CA GLN A 139 -20.80 0.46 7.20
C GLN A 139 -20.79 -0.66 8.25
N ASN A 140 -21.44 -0.42 9.39
CA ASN A 140 -21.45 -1.37 10.51
C ASN A 140 -22.15 -2.68 10.13
N GLU A 141 -23.12 -2.60 9.23
CA GLU A 141 -23.85 -3.73 8.65
C GLU A 141 -22.96 -4.71 7.89
N LEU A 142 -21.76 -4.28 7.46
CA LEU A 142 -20.79 -5.13 6.76
C LEU A 142 -19.76 -5.76 7.70
N LYS A 143 -19.85 -5.48 9.01
CA LYS A 143 -18.94 -6.08 10.00
C LYS A 143 -19.35 -7.52 10.30
N GLU A 144 -18.36 -8.34 10.60
CA GLU A 144 -18.57 -9.74 10.97
C GLU A 144 -19.45 -9.81 12.23
N GLY A 145 -20.49 -10.65 12.19
CA GLY A 145 -21.46 -10.81 13.28
C GLY A 145 -22.45 -9.65 13.45
N ALA A 146 -22.50 -8.68 12.54
CA ALA A 146 -23.47 -7.60 12.61
C ALA A 146 -24.90 -8.11 12.41
N VAL A 147 -25.78 -7.84 13.37
CA VAL A 147 -27.22 -8.08 13.23
C VAL A 147 -27.84 -6.85 12.58
N VAL A 148 -28.14 -6.96 11.28
CA VAL A 148 -28.81 -5.88 10.54
C VAL A 148 -30.29 -5.93 10.85
N ASN A 149 -30.83 -4.85 11.43
CA ASN A 149 -32.28 -4.66 11.49
C ASN A 149 -32.74 -4.00 10.17
N PRO A 150 -33.43 -4.73 9.27
CA PRO A 150 -33.81 -4.22 7.95
C PRO A 150 -34.65 -2.95 7.99
N SER A 151 -35.46 -2.79 9.03
CA SER A 151 -36.41 -1.68 9.20
C SER A 151 -35.73 -0.36 9.54
N ASN A 152 -34.52 -0.40 10.12
CA ASN A 152 -33.84 0.75 10.69
C ASN A 152 -32.54 1.13 9.94
N SER A 153 -32.12 0.35 8.94
CA SER A 153 -30.88 0.61 8.19
C SER A 153 -31.19 1.25 6.84
N SER A 154 -30.93 2.55 6.71
CA SER A 154 -30.99 3.26 5.44
C SER A 154 -30.02 2.67 4.41
N PHE A 155 -28.87 2.18 4.87
CA PHE A 155 -27.91 1.45 4.05
C PHE A 155 -28.53 0.19 3.46
N PHE A 156 -29.11 -0.68 4.29
CA PHE A 156 -29.74 -1.92 3.83
C PHE A 156 -30.89 -1.66 2.86
N MET A 157 -31.74 -0.67 3.17
CA MET A 157 -32.85 -0.28 2.29
C MET A 157 -32.35 0.22 0.93
N GLY A 158 -31.17 0.85 0.88
CA GLY A 158 -30.53 1.30 -0.36
C GLY A 158 -29.85 0.22 -1.19
N LEU A 159 -29.78 -1.04 -0.73
CA LEU A 159 -29.12 -2.13 -1.47
C LEU A 159 -29.97 -2.76 -2.58
N GLY A 160 -31.27 -2.49 -2.62
CA GLY A 160 -32.18 -3.09 -3.60
C GLY A 160 -33.64 -2.74 -3.36
N ASN A 161 -34.51 -3.12 -4.30
CA ASN A 161 -35.94 -2.84 -4.22
C ASN A 161 -36.68 -3.92 -3.43
N THR A 162 -36.18 -5.16 -3.47
CA THR A 162 -36.77 -6.29 -2.74
C THR A 162 -35.87 -6.74 -1.58
N HIS A 163 -36.47 -7.39 -0.58
CA HIS A 163 -35.69 -7.96 0.53
C HIS A 163 -34.65 -8.98 0.04
N LYS A 164 -35.01 -9.81 -0.95
CA LYS A 164 -34.11 -10.81 -1.53
C LYS A 164 -32.90 -10.15 -2.22
N GLU A 165 -33.13 -9.10 -3.00
CA GLU A 165 -32.05 -8.32 -3.63
C GLU A 165 -31.13 -7.69 -2.58
N ARG A 166 -31.70 -7.07 -1.54
CA ARG A 166 -30.92 -6.45 -0.46
C ARG A 166 -30.06 -7.46 0.28
N GLN A 167 -30.61 -8.64 0.58
CA GLN A 167 -29.86 -9.70 1.27
C GLN A 167 -28.69 -10.20 0.43
N LEU A 168 -28.92 -10.48 -0.86
CA LEU A 168 -27.85 -10.91 -1.78
C LEU A 168 -26.78 -9.83 -1.96
N ALA A 169 -27.18 -8.56 -2.05
CA ALA A 169 -26.26 -7.44 -2.15
C ALA A 169 -25.47 -7.24 -0.85
N LEU A 170 -26.09 -7.43 0.32
CA LEU A 170 -25.43 -7.36 1.61
C LEU A 170 -24.37 -8.45 1.73
N GLU A 171 -24.75 -9.71 1.47
CA GLU A 171 -23.84 -10.87 1.50
C GLU A 171 -22.63 -10.64 0.59
N LYS A 172 -22.87 -10.25 -0.67
CA LYS A 172 -21.80 -9.94 -1.62
C LYS A 172 -20.86 -8.84 -1.11
N ARG A 173 -21.40 -7.76 -0.51
CA ARG A 173 -20.57 -6.65 -0.02
C ARG A 173 -19.81 -7.02 1.24
N THR A 174 -20.34 -7.92 2.06
CA THR A 174 -19.64 -8.49 3.21
C THR A 174 -18.45 -9.34 2.74
N ASP A 175 -18.64 -10.20 1.74
CA ASP A 175 -17.56 -10.99 1.14
C ASP A 175 -16.48 -10.10 0.51
N GLU A 176 -16.90 -9.10 -0.27
CA GLU A 176 -15.99 -8.12 -0.86
C GLU A 176 -15.20 -7.36 0.23
N ARG A 177 -15.83 -7.00 1.36
CA ARG A 177 -15.17 -6.34 2.49
C ARG A 177 -14.07 -7.21 3.11
N ILE A 178 -14.31 -8.51 3.29
CA ILE A 178 -13.29 -9.44 3.83
C ILE A 178 -12.05 -9.43 2.93
N VAL A 179 -12.24 -9.51 1.62
CA VAL A 179 -11.14 -9.45 0.65
C VAL A 179 -10.44 -8.09 0.71
N PHE A 180 -11.19 -6.98 0.68
CA PHE A 180 -10.61 -5.64 0.75
C PHE A 180 -9.81 -5.43 2.03
N ARG A 181 -10.30 -5.87 3.20
CA ARG A 181 -9.57 -5.75 4.48
C ARG A 181 -8.25 -6.48 4.45
N SER A 182 -8.22 -7.69 3.88
CA SER A 182 -6.98 -8.49 3.74
C SER A 182 -5.93 -7.79 2.86
N GLU A 183 -6.36 -7.16 1.78
CA GLU A 183 -5.47 -6.44 0.86
C GLU A 183 -5.05 -5.07 1.43
N LEU A 184 -5.91 -4.38 2.18
CA LEU A 184 -5.56 -3.16 2.93
C LEU A 184 -4.48 -3.46 3.96
N PHE A 185 -4.62 -4.56 4.70
CA PHE A 185 -3.61 -5.02 5.65
C PHE A 185 -2.28 -5.32 4.95
N ARG A 186 -2.30 -6.02 3.81
CA ARG A 186 -1.09 -6.26 3.00
C ARG A 186 -0.46 -4.95 2.49
N ALA A 187 -1.27 -3.97 2.10
CA ALA A 187 -0.82 -2.67 1.67
C ALA A 187 -0.15 -1.90 2.83
N LEU A 188 -0.70 -1.99 4.05
CA LEU A 188 -0.11 -1.40 5.25
C LEU A 188 1.23 -2.06 5.62
N GLN A 189 1.32 -3.39 5.55
CA GLN A 189 2.58 -4.12 5.74
C GLN A 189 3.65 -3.71 4.72
N LEU A 190 3.27 -3.61 3.45
CA LEU A 190 4.14 -3.16 2.37
C LEU A 190 4.62 -1.72 2.60
N ALA A 191 3.71 -0.83 2.98
CA ALA A 191 4.02 0.56 3.28
C ALA A 191 5.04 0.69 4.40
N LEU A 192 4.81 0.03 5.53
CA LEU A 192 5.71 0.11 6.69
C LEU A 192 7.08 -0.52 6.39
N ARG A 193 7.11 -1.64 5.65
CA ARG A 193 8.36 -2.21 5.13
C ARG A 193 9.12 -1.22 4.26
N ASP A 194 8.41 -0.48 3.41
CA ASP A 194 9.02 0.52 2.55
C ASP A 194 9.56 1.71 3.35
N VAL A 195 8.82 2.23 4.34
CA VAL A 195 9.30 3.32 5.21
C VAL A 195 10.58 2.93 5.95
N ARG A 196 10.68 1.67 6.41
CA ARG A 196 11.92 1.16 7.02
C ARG A 196 13.12 1.11 6.06
N SER A 197 12.86 1.05 4.76
CA SER A 197 13.93 1.09 3.74
C SER A 197 14.33 2.51 3.33
N TYR A 198 13.63 3.53 3.80
CA TYR A 198 13.97 4.93 3.50
C TYR A 198 15.01 5.43 4.50
N GLU A 199 15.75 6.44 4.10
CA GLU A 199 16.65 7.16 5.00
C GLU A 199 15.96 8.43 5.48
N TYR A 200 16.12 8.76 6.74
CA TYR A 200 15.63 10.03 7.29
C TYR A 200 16.81 10.94 7.57
N ASP A 201 16.85 12.07 6.88
CA ASP A 201 17.84 13.11 7.12
C ASP A 201 17.36 14.01 8.26
N VAL A 202 17.94 13.81 9.44
CA VAL A 202 17.61 14.56 10.65
C VAL A 202 17.93 16.05 10.50
N ARG A 203 18.96 16.41 9.72
CA ARG A 203 19.38 17.82 9.55
C ARG A 203 18.36 18.61 8.74
N THR A 204 17.79 17.99 7.71
CA THR A 204 16.80 18.64 6.83
C THR A 204 15.37 18.27 7.19
N SER A 205 15.17 17.38 8.17
CA SER A 205 13.87 16.82 8.57
C SER A 205 13.10 16.21 7.39
N ARG A 206 13.82 15.56 6.46
CA ARG A 206 13.25 15.03 5.22
C ARG A 206 13.58 13.57 5.02
N TRP A 207 12.62 12.86 4.44
CA TRP A 207 12.80 11.48 3.99
C TRP A 207 13.49 11.43 2.62
N ARG A 208 14.45 10.53 2.48
CA ARG A 208 15.18 10.23 1.25
C ARG A 208 14.92 8.78 0.84
N ALA A 209 14.66 8.56 -0.44
CA ALA A 209 14.55 7.21 -0.96
C ALA A 209 15.96 6.59 -1.04
N ASN A 210 16.13 5.39 -0.52
CA ASN A 210 17.40 4.65 -0.63
C ASN A 210 17.72 4.34 -2.11
N ASP A 211 19.00 4.29 -2.48
CA ASP A 211 19.51 4.08 -3.85
C ASP A 211 18.88 2.91 -4.60
N ARG A 212 18.49 1.83 -3.90
CA ARG A 212 17.78 0.69 -4.52
C ARG A 212 16.37 1.07 -5.03
N LYS A 213 15.73 2.06 -4.41
CA LYS A 213 14.42 2.60 -4.82
C LYS A 213 14.56 3.76 -5.80
N ALA A 214 15.62 4.56 -5.73
CA ALA A 214 15.92 5.61 -6.70
C ALA A 214 15.97 5.05 -8.14
N LYS A 215 16.67 3.92 -8.35
CA LYS A 215 16.74 3.22 -9.65
C LYS A 215 15.39 2.76 -10.19
N ARG A 216 14.41 2.46 -9.32
CA ARG A 216 13.06 2.03 -9.73
C ARG A 216 12.19 3.21 -10.17
N THR A 217 12.47 4.43 -9.70
CA THR A 217 11.82 5.65 -10.16
C THR A 217 12.33 6.04 -11.55
N THR A 218 13.62 5.83 -11.84
CA THR A 218 14.23 6.17 -13.14
C THR A 218 13.73 5.27 -14.28
N LEU A 219 13.49 3.98 -14.01
CA LEU A 219 13.03 3.03 -15.04
C LEU A 219 11.55 3.18 -15.45
N VAL A 220 10.74 3.95 -14.71
CA VAL A 220 9.33 4.24 -15.06
C VAL A 220 9.19 5.53 -15.87
N ASN A 221 10.24 6.34 -15.92
CA ASN A 221 10.29 7.62 -16.65
C ASN A 221 11.20 7.57 -17.90
N GLY A 222 11.66 6.38 -18.29
CA GLY A 222 12.67 6.20 -19.34
C GLY A 222 12.17 6.18 -20.78
N ASP A 223 10.86 6.27 -21.01
CA ASP A 223 10.29 6.44 -22.36
C ASP A 223 9.50 7.74 -22.35
N VAL A 224 10.12 8.79 -22.93
CA VAL A 224 9.54 9.95 -23.63
C VAL A 224 10.59 11.08 -23.61
N LEU A 225 11.16 11.30 -24.81
CA LEU A 225 11.84 12.50 -25.30
C LEU A 225 13.33 12.70 -24.96
N ALA A 226 14.18 12.00 -25.70
CA ALA A 226 15.41 12.61 -26.21
C ALA A 226 15.08 13.24 -27.58
N LEU A 227 14.79 14.54 -27.59
CA LEU A 227 14.85 15.37 -28.78
C LEU A 227 15.33 16.76 -28.35
N ASP A 228 16.27 17.25 -29.14
CA ASP A 228 16.79 18.61 -29.20
C ASP A 228 17.88 18.98 -28.19
N SER A 229 19.04 18.37 -28.44
CA SER A 229 20.31 19.06 -28.39
C SER A 229 20.32 20.30 -29.29
N HIS A 230 20.58 21.49 -28.75
CA HIS A 230 21.55 22.44 -29.30
C HIS A 230 21.93 23.54 -28.27
N PRO A 231 23.11 24.17 -28.45
CA PRO A 231 23.99 24.55 -27.36
C PRO A 231 23.82 26.01 -26.94
N SER A 232 24.06 26.30 -25.67
CA SER A 232 24.30 27.67 -25.19
C SER A 232 25.70 27.80 -24.62
N THR A 233 26.47 28.60 -25.33
CA THR A 233 27.76 29.19 -25.00
C THR A 233 27.71 30.00 -23.70
N CYS A 234 28.70 29.79 -22.81
CA CYS A 234 29.28 30.82 -21.93
C CYS A 234 30.54 30.21 -21.26
N THR A 235 31.76 30.47 -21.74
CA THR A 235 32.66 31.60 -21.43
C THR A 235 33.68 31.26 -20.32
N GLN A 236 34.95 31.42 -20.71
CA GLN A 236 36.17 31.70 -19.92
C GLN A 236 36.71 30.64 -18.95
N ASP A 237 37.78 30.00 -19.40
CA ASP A 237 38.97 29.83 -18.56
C ASP A 237 40.13 30.59 -19.21
N MET A 238 40.66 31.57 -18.47
CA MET A 238 41.98 32.13 -18.71
C MET A 238 43.00 31.18 -18.11
N GLU A 239 43.95 30.72 -18.91
CA GLU A 239 45.28 30.42 -18.39
C GLU A 239 46.34 30.63 -19.49
N SER A 240 47.30 31.46 -19.11
CA SER A 240 48.44 31.92 -19.87
C SER A 240 49.50 30.85 -19.98
N ASP A 241 50.15 30.73 -21.13
CA ASP A 241 51.62 30.62 -21.25
C ASP A 241 51.98 30.61 -22.76
N SER A 242 52.63 31.65 -23.27
CA SER A 242 54.09 31.85 -23.29
C SER A 242 54.79 31.12 -24.45
N GLN A 243 55.64 31.89 -25.16
CA GLN A 243 56.65 31.56 -26.18
C GLN A 243 56.18 31.61 -27.65
N GLU A 244 56.49 32.69 -28.38
CA GLU A 244 57.75 32.94 -29.13
C GLU A 244 58.04 31.86 -30.19
N TYR A 245 57.95 32.23 -31.48
CA TYR A 245 59.06 32.16 -32.45
C TYR A 245 58.60 32.67 -33.84
N SER A 246 59.06 33.87 -34.16
CA SER A 246 59.61 34.37 -35.43
C SER A 246 59.42 33.59 -36.75
N LEU A 247 59.01 34.33 -37.80
CA LEU A 247 59.77 34.70 -39.02
C LEU A 247 58.97 34.57 -40.34
N ASN A 248 58.95 35.71 -41.03
CA ASN A 248 58.70 36.02 -42.45
C ASN A 248 57.26 35.99 -42.98
#